data_AF-A0AAU3VC11-F1
#
_entry.id   AF-A0AAU3VC11-F1
#
_cell.length_a   1.000
_cell.length_b   1.000
_cell.length_c   1.000
_cell.angle_alpha   90.00
_cell.angle_beta   90.00
_cell.angle_gamma   90.00
#
_symmetry.space_group_name_H-M   'P 1'
#
loop_
_entity.id
_entity.type
_entity.pdbx_description
1 polymer ?
#
loop_
_entity_poly.entity_id
_entity_poly.type
_entity_poly.pdbx_seq_one_letter_code
_entity_poly.pdbx_strand_id
1 'polypeptide(L)' 'MDWQPKEPRWRQLYALVEERIADGTYPPGGRLPSLMELQQEFGIAVATGQKVLRQLRDDGLAVIDPGLGTFVTELPKPEA' A
#
# COMPACT_ATOMS: atom_id res chain seq x y z
N MET A 1 -14.73 2.32 -8.00
CA MET A 1 -14.16 1.01 -7.65
C MET A 1 -15.28 0.12 -7.16
N ASP A 2 -15.60 -0.94 -7.91
CA ASP A 2 -16.54 -1.97 -7.46
C ASP A 2 -15.75 -3.06 -6.72
N TRP A 3 -15.77 -3.01 -5.38
CA TRP A 3 -15.12 -4.02 -4.55
C TRP A 3 -15.84 -5.36 -4.68
N GLN A 4 -15.12 -6.44 -4.97
CA GLN A 4 -15.75 -7.75 -5.07
C GLN A 4 -16.22 -8.22 -3.67
N PRO A 5 -17.50 -8.55 -3.47
CA PRO A 5 -18.04 -8.88 -2.14
C PRO A 5 -17.50 -10.21 -1.57
N LYS A 6 -16.99 -11.09 -2.43
CA LYS A 6 -16.43 -12.40 -2.08
C LYS A 6 -15.01 -12.35 -1.52
N GLU A 7 -14.31 -11.23 -1.64
CA GLU A 7 -12.93 -11.09 -1.17
C GLU A 7 -12.78 -9.90 -0.22
N PRO A 8 -12.04 -10.01 0.90
CA PRO A 8 -11.94 -8.91 1.84
C PRO A 8 -11.29 -7.67 1.21
N ARG A 9 -11.90 -6.50 1.44
CA ARG A 9 -11.47 -5.21 0.86
C ARG A 9 -9.99 -4.89 1.10
N TRP A 10 -9.43 -5.28 2.24
CA TRP A 10 -8.00 -5.05 2.53
C TRP A 10 -7.10 -5.83 1.56
N ARG A 11 -7.49 -7.03 1.13
CA ARG A 11 -6.69 -7.85 0.21
C ARG A 11 -6.71 -7.30 -1.20
N GLN A 12 -7.87 -6.81 -1.64
CA GLN A 12 -8.01 -6.14 -2.94
C GLN A 12 -7.20 -4.84 -2.98
N LEU A 13 -7.23 -4.04 -1.90
CA LEU A 13 -6.42 -2.83 -1.81
C LEU A 13 -4.92 -3.14 -1.74
N TYR A 14 -4.51 -4.18 -1.01
CA TYR A 14 -3.12 -4.62 -0.98
C TYR A 14 -2.61 -4.97 -2.39
N ALA A 15 -3.34 -5.82 -3.12
CA ALA A 15 -2.96 -6.23 -4.47
C ALA A 15 -2.88 -5.02 -5.42
N LEU A 16 -3.80 -4.07 -5.30
CA LEU A 16 -3.77 -2.84 -6.08
C LEU A 16 -2.54 -1.97 -5.78
N VAL A 17 -2.17 -1.82 -4.50
CA VAL A 17 -0.99 -1.03 -4.12
C VAL A 17 0.30 -1.74 -4.56
N GLU A 18 0.36 -3.06 -4.43
CA GLU A 18 1.47 -3.87 -4.93
C GLU A 18 1.63 -3.73 -6.45
N GLU A 19 0.54 -3.81 -7.21
CA GLU A 19 0.55 -3.59 -8.67
C GLU A 19 1.03 -2.18 -9.02
N ARG A 20 0.58 -1.15 -8.28
CA ARG A 20 1.02 0.24 -8.45
C ARG A 20 2.50 0.46 -8.11
N ILE A 21 3.04 -0.32 -7.17
CA ILE A 21 4.48 -0.31 -6.88
C ILE A 21 5.23 -0.97 -8.03
N ALA A 22 4.72 -2.10 -8.54
CA ALA A 22 5.34 -2.87 -9.61
C ALA A 22 5.33 -2.15 -10.97
N ASP A 23 4.26 -1.41 -11.30
CA ASP A 23 4.17 -0.64 -12.54
C ASP A 23 4.94 0.71 -12.46
N GLY A 24 5.36 1.10 -11.26
CA GLY A 24 6.11 2.34 -11.02
C GLY A 24 5.23 3.56 -10.76
N THR A 25 3.90 3.41 -10.64
CA THR A 25 3.01 4.48 -10.15
C THR A 25 3.45 4.97 -8.78
N TYR A 26 3.85 4.05 -7.91
CA TYR A 26 4.53 4.35 -6.65
C TYR A 26 6.00 3.94 -6.74
N PRO A 27 6.90 4.87 -7.12
CA PRO A 27 8.29 4.53 -7.30
C PRO A 27 8.94 4.16 -5.96
N PRO A 28 10.03 3.38 -5.98
CA PRO A 28 10.88 3.15 -4.82
C PRO A 28 11.28 4.46 -4.13
N GLY A 29 11.17 4.52 -2.79
CA GLY A 29 11.38 5.74 -2.01
C GLY A 29 10.27 6.78 -2.15
N GLY A 30 9.28 6.52 -3.01
CA GLY A 30 8.07 7.33 -3.17
C GLY A 30 7.14 7.20 -1.97
N ARG A 31 6.33 8.23 -1.74
CA ARG A 31 5.37 8.26 -0.64
C ARG A 31 4.09 7.52 -1.03
N LEU A 32 3.68 6.56 -0.20
CA LEU A 32 2.37 5.92 -0.29
C LEU A 32 1.27 6.84 0.28
N PRO A 33 0.03 6.73 -0.23
CA PRO A 33 -1.10 7.47 0.30
C PRO A 33 -1.31 7.17 1.78
N SER A 34 -1.56 8.22 2.55
CA SER A 34 -1.85 8.16 3.99
C SER A 34 -3.17 7.43 4.24
N LEU A 35 -3.41 6.98 5.47
CA LEU A 35 -4.67 6.31 5.83
C LEU A 35 -5.94 7.10 5.48
N MET A 36 -5.90 8.42 5.65
CA MET A 36 -7.01 9.31 5.27
C MET A 36 -7.16 9.40 3.75
N GLU A 37 -6.05 9.44 3.01
CA GLU A 37 -6.06 9.47 1.54
C GLU A 37 -6.59 8.14 0.99
N LEU A 38 -6.17 7.01 1.56
CA LEU A 38 -6.70 5.69 1.23
C LEU A 38 -8.22 5.62 1.49
N GLN A 39 -8.69 6.19 2.59
CA GLN A 39 -10.13 6.24 2.85
C GLN A 39 -10.87 7.10 1.83
N GLN A 40 -10.34 8.27 1.46
CA GLN A 40 -10.99 9.19 0.52
C GLN A 40 -10.96 8.64 -0.92
N GLU A 41 -9.82 8.08 -1.35
CA GLU A 41 -9.64 7.55 -2.72
C GLU A 41 -10.40 6.23 -2.93
N PHE A 42 -10.37 5.34 -1.93
CA PHE A 42 -10.88 3.98 -2.07
C PHE A 42 -12.19 3.70 -1.32
N GLY A 43 -12.65 4.63 -0.50
CA GLY A 43 -13.87 4.46 0.32
C GLY A 43 -13.73 3.36 1.38
N ILE A 44 -12.50 3.06 1.82
CA ILE A 44 -12.22 2.01 2.79
C ILE A 44 -12.08 2.56 4.22
N ALA A 45 -12.40 1.73 5.22
CA ALA A 45 -12.19 2.10 6.62
C ALA A 45 -10.70 2.29 6.94
N VAL A 46 -10.37 3.23 7.83
CA VAL A 46 -8.99 3.49 8.30
C VAL A 46 -8.30 2.21 8.79
N ALA A 47 -9.01 1.36 9.54
CA ALA A 47 -8.48 0.09 10.03
C ALA A 47 -8.08 -0.87 8.89
N THR A 48 -8.82 -0.85 7.77
CA THR A 48 -8.50 -1.61 6.55
C THR A 48 -7.22 -1.08 5.92
N GLY A 49 -7.10 0.24 5.76
CA GLY A 49 -5.89 0.87 5.22
C GLY A 49 -4.67 0.59 6.09
N GLN A 50 -4.84 0.64 7.41
CA GLN A 50 -3.77 0.36 8.37
C GLN A 50 -3.31 -1.09 8.29
N LYS A 51 -4.25 -2.03 8.08
CA LYS A 51 -3.91 -3.42 7.83
C LYS A 51 -3.11 -3.59 6.53
N VAL A 52 -3.47 -2.89 5.47
CA VAL A 52 -2.73 -2.94 4.18
C VAL A 52 -1.32 -2.38 4.33
N LEU A 53 -1.16 -1.18 4.91
CA LEU A 53 0.16 -0.58 5.11
C LEU A 53 1.05 -1.45 6.01
N ARG A 54 0.46 -2.07 7.04
CA ARG A 54 1.17 -3.04 7.88
C ARG A 54 1.61 -4.26 7.07
N GLN A 55 0.72 -4.82 6.25
CA GLN A 55 1.04 -5.99 5.43
C GLN A 55 2.15 -5.67 4.42
N LEU A 56 2.06 -4.55 3.70
CA LEU A 56 3.12 -4.07 2.79
C LEU A 56 4.46 -3.92 3.50
N ARG A 57 4.45 -3.48 4.76
CA ARG A 57 5.67 -3.39 5.57
C ARG A 57 6.20 -4.76 5.98
N ASP A 58 5.33 -5.66 6.43
CA ASP A 58 5.70 -7.04 6.77
C ASP A 58 6.25 -7.79 5.54
N ASP A 59 5.75 -7.51 4.34
CA ASP A 59 6.24 -8.04 3.06
C ASP A 59 7.47 -7.28 2.53
N GLY A 60 7.95 -6.26 3.25
CA GLY A 60 9.14 -5.50 2.87
C GLY A 60 8.97 -4.60 1.65
N LEU A 61 7.74 -4.30 1.24
CA LEU A 61 7.36 -3.40 0.14
C LEU A 61 7.19 -1.94 0.57
N ALA A 62 7.02 -1.70 1.88
CA ALA A 62 6.84 -0.36 2.42
C ALA A 62 7.54 -0.18 3.78
N VAL A 63 7.91 1.05 4.10
CA VAL A 63 8.45 1.45 5.40
C VAL A 63 7.60 2.57 5.97
N ILE A 64 7.28 2.45 7.26
CA ILE A 64 6.53 3.47 7.99
C ILE A 64 7.53 4.37 8.70
N ASP A 65 7.54 5.64 8.33
CA ASP A 65 8.40 6.64 8.93
C ASP A 65 7.57 7.54 9.88
N PRO A 66 7.83 7.50 11.21
CA PRO A 66 7.03 8.21 12.19
C PRO A 66 7.02 9.72 11.95
N GLY A 67 5.85 10.26 11.59
CA GLY A 67 5.66 11.70 11.35
C GLY A 67 5.85 12.13 9.89
N LEU A 68 6.46 11.31 9.05
CA LEU A 68 6.65 11.60 7.61
C LEU A 68 5.65 10.83 6.72
N GLY A 69 5.21 9.65 7.14
CA GLY A 69 4.20 8.87 6.42
C GLY A 69 4.65 7.44 6.14
N THR A 70 4.17 6.87 5.04
CA THR A 70 4.61 5.54 4.57
C THR A 70 5.27 5.70 3.22
N PHE A 71 6.40 5.03 3.01
CA PHE A 71 7.19 5.10 1.79
C PHE A 71 7.37 3.71 1.21
N VAL A 72 7.44 3.61 -0.12
CA VAL A 72 7.74 2.37 -0.83
C VAL A 72 9.20 2.03 -0.60
N THR A 73 9.49 0.78 -0.24
CA THR A 73 10.88 0.34 -0.15
C THR A 73 11.49 0.25 -1.54
N GLU A 74 12.81 0.45 -1.62
CA GLU A 74 13.53 -0.15 -2.73
C GLU A 74 13.38 -1.66 -2.58
N LEU A 75 12.52 -2.27 -3.41
CA LEU A 75 12.57 -3.71 -3.67
C LEU A 75 14.06 -4.06 -3.75
N PRO A 76 14.56 -5.07 -3.00
CA PRO A 76 15.95 -5.46 -3.15
C PRO A 76 16.16 -5.69 -4.64
N LYS A 77 17.00 -4.84 -5.25
CA LYS A 77 17.42 -5.05 -6.64
C LYS A 77 17.79 -6.52 -6.72
N PRO A 78 17.23 -7.31 -7.65
CA PRO A 78 17.75 -8.66 -7.84
C PRO A 78 19.25 -8.49 -8.02
N GLU A 79 20.02 -8.98 -7.05
CA GLU A 79 21.46 -9.07 -7.21
C GLU A 79 21.67 -9.91 -8.48
N ALA A 80 22.27 -9.27 -9.48
CA ALA A 80 22.44 -9.77 -10.83
C ALA A 80 23.25 -11.07 -10.88
#